data_AF-A0A914MIV8-F1
#
_entry.id   AF-A0A914MIV8-F1
#
_cell.length_a   1.000
_cell.length_b   1.000
_cell.length_c   1.000
_cell.angle_alpha   90.00
_cell.angle_beta   90.00
_cell.angle_gamma   90.00
#
_symmetry.space_group_name_H-M   'P 1'
#
loop_
_entity.id
_entity.type
_entity.pdbx_description
1 polymer ?
#
loop_
_entity_poly.entity_id
_entity_poly.type
_entity_poly.pdbx_seq_one_letter_code
_entity_poly.pdbx_strand_id
1 'polypeptide(L)'
;MGILKFLAYHGLISNEMKCESCQELMSLNKKKEDFEWRCNPCNKRKSVRYKSFFENSNLPNNKLLGLMYMWLEDFRNKNAVKELKIDKSTVVNWFNYCRNECTGFKGKIGGPNKIIEIDETCWVKQKHRRGKPKKGTQIWYFGCIERGEGGQAIVERLMHF
;
A
#
# COMPACT_ATOMS: atom_id res chain seq x y z
N MET A 1 16.87 8.04 -13.90
CA MET A 1 15.80 7.28 -14.59
C MET A 1 15.54 5.89 -13.99
N GLY A 2 16.40 5.36 -13.10
CA GLY A 2 16.25 4.01 -12.55
C GLY A 2 14.97 3.77 -11.74
N ILE A 3 14.63 4.67 -10.81
CA ILE A 3 13.46 4.48 -9.93
C ILE A 3 12.15 4.44 -10.73
N LEU A 4 11.93 5.36 -11.68
CA LEU A 4 10.71 5.35 -12.48
C LEU A 4 10.57 4.05 -13.30
N LYS A 5 11.67 3.58 -13.91
CA LYS A 5 11.69 2.29 -14.62
C LYS A 5 11.38 1.12 -13.69
N PHE A 6 11.93 1.14 -12.47
CA PHE A 6 11.62 0.14 -11.45
C PHE A 6 10.14 0.15 -11.09
N LEU A 7 9.54 1.33 -10.85
CA LEU A 7 8.12 1.44 -10.55
C LEU A 7 7.25 0.91 -11.69
N ALA A 8 7.60 1.23 -12.94
CA ALA A 8 6.91 0.75 -14.14
C ALA A 8 7.05 -0.78 -14.34
N TYR A 9 8.26 -1.31 -14.14
CA TYR A 9 8.56 -2.74 -14.25
C TYR A 9 7.77 -3.57 -13.25
N HIS A 10 7.60 -3.07 -12.01
CA HIS A 10 6.80 -3.73 -10.97
C HIS A 10 5.30 -3.38 -11.02
N GLY A 11 4.84 -2.64 -12.02
CA GLY A 11 3.41 -2.29 -12.17
C GLY A 11 2.88 -1.32 -11.10
N LEU A 12 3.77 -0.60 -10.39
CA LEU A 12 3.38 0.39 -9.38
C LEU A 12 2.92 1.73 -10.00
N ILE A 13 3.24 1.93 -11.28
CA ILE A 13 2.72 3.00 -12.13
C ILE A 13 2.36 2.40 -13.50
N SER A 14 1.51 3.10 -14.24
CA SER A 14 1.10 2.64 -15.57
C SER A 14 2.26 2.72 -16.57
N ASN A 15 2.39 1.70 -17.43
CA ASN A 15 3.35 1.70 -18.55
C ASN A 15 2.84 2.45 -19.77
N GLU A 16 1.52 2.56 -19.91
CA GLU A 16 0.84 3.25 -21.00
C GLU A 16 -0.40 3.97 -20.47
N MET A 17 -0.85 5.01 -21.16
CA MET A 17 -2.05 5.76 -20.78
C MET A 17 -2.83 6.21 -22.01
N LYS A 18 -4.16 6.02 -21.97
CA LYS A 18 -5.09 6.59 -22.95
C LYS A 18 -5.74 7.84 -22.40
N CYS A 19 -5.97 8.82 -23.27
CA CYS A 19 -6.71 10.03 -22.90
C CYS A 19 -8.18 9.67 -22.66
N GLU A 20 -8.73 10.07 -21.51
CA GLU A 20 -10.12 9.80 -21.16
C GLU A 20 -11.14 10.46 -22.12
N SER A 21 -10.72 11.44 -22.92
CA SER A 21 -11.61 12.18 -23.83
C SER A 21 -11.54 11.73 -25.28
N CYS A 22 -10.35 11.51 -25.84
CA CYS A 22 -10.20 11.10 -27.23
C CYS A 22 -9.71 9.66 -27.40
N GLN A 23 -9.46 8.94 -26.30
CA GLN A 23 -8.99 7.54 -26.26
C GLN A 23 -7.63 7.27 -26.93
N GLU A 24 -6.99 8.30 -27.49
CA GLU A 24 -5.63 8.24 -28.02
C GLU A 24 -4.58 7.99 -26.94
N LEU A 25 -3.49 7.32 -27.34
CA LEU A 25 -2.33 7.11 -26.48
C LEU A 25 -1.65 8.44 -26.13
N MET A 26 -1.35 8.61 -24.85
CA MET A 26 -0.65 9.78 -24.33
C MET A 26 0.86 9.57 -24.40
N SER A 27 1.61 10.62 -24.72
CA SER A 27 3.07 10.59 -24.71
C SER A 27 3.62 10.84 -23.31
N LEU A 28 4.71 10.17 -22.95
CA LEU A 28 5.42 10.43 -21.71
C LEU A 28 6.34 11.63 -21.88
N ASN A 29 6.09 12.70 -21.12
CA ASN A 29 6.85 13.94 -21.19
C ASN A 29 7.66 14.14 -19.90
N LYS A 30 8.91 14.59 -20.05
CA LYS A 30 9.76 14.94 -18.91
C LYS A 30 9.39 16.32 -18.36
N LYS A 31 9.13 16.38 -17.06
CA LYS A 31 9.04 17.61 -16.24
C LYS A 31 10.37 17.78 -15.49
N LYS A 32 10.59 18.93 -14.83
CA LYS A 32 11.86 19.23 -14.13
C LYS A 32 12.40 18.04 -13.30
N GLU A 33 11.57 17.51 -12.39
CA GLU A 33 11.97 16.45 -11.45
C GLU A 33 11.14 15.16 -11.57
N ASP A 34 10.18 15.12 -12.49
CA ASP A 34 9.26 14.01 -12.65
C ASP A 34 8.83 13.85 -14.11
N PHE A 35 7.84 12.99 -14.36
CA PHE A 35 7.26 12.76 -15.67
C PHE A 35 5.74 12.96 -15.62
N GLU A 36 5.16 13.27 -16.77
CA GLU A 36 3.71 13.39 -16.93
C GLU A 36 3.27 12.77 -18.26
N TRP A 37 2.07 12.22 -18.27
CA TRP A 37 1.37 11.82 -19.49
C TRP A 37 0.77 13.05 -20.15
N ARG A 38 1.04 13.26 -21.43
CA ARG A 38 0.46 14.35 -22.22
C ARG A 38 -0.32 13.80 -23.41
N CYS A 39 -1.57 14.23 -23.54
CA CYS A 39 -2.36 14.01 -24.73
C CYS A 39 -2.11 15.18 -25.69
N ASN A 40 -1.59 14.91 -26.88
CA ASN A 40 -1.35 15.97 -27.87
C ASN A 40 -2.66 16.56 -28.45
N PRO A 41 -3.66 15.75 -28.87
CA PRO A 41 -4.92 16.28 -29.41
C PRO A 41 -5.70 17.15 -28.42
N CYS A 42 -5.86 16.71 -27.17
CA CYS A 42 -6.66 17.42 -26.16
C CYS A 42 -5.86 18.37 -25.27
N ASN A 43 -4.52 18.42 -25.40
CA ASN A 43 -3.59 19.14 -24.51
C ASN A 43 -3.76 18.81 -23.00
N LYS A 44 -4.37 17.67 -22.68
CA LYS A 44 -4.59 17.20 -21.29
C LYS A 44 -3.32 16.58 -20.73
N ARG A 45 -3.12 16.74 -19.42
CA ARG A 45 -1.97 16.23 -18.69
C ARG A 45 -2.43 15.39 -17.50
N LYS A 46 -1.70 14.33 -17.21
CA LYS A 46 -1.90 13.50 -16.01
C LYS A 46 -0.53 13.17 -15.42
N SER A 47 -0.44 13.05 -14.10
CA SER A 47 0.77 12.55 -13.45
C SER A 47 1.06 11.12 -13.93
N VAL A 48 2.33 10.71 -13.98
CA VAL A 48 2.69 9.29 -14.16
C VAL A 48 2.11 8.37 -13.09
N ARG A 49 1.74 8.94 -11.94
CA ARG A 49 1.13 8.27 -10.79
C ARG A 49 -0.40 8.24 -10.86
N TYR A 50 -1.00 8.79 -11.90
CA TYR A 50 -2.46 8.82 -12.05
C TYR A 50 -3.02 7.39 -12.04
N LYS A 51 -4.09 7.16 -11.27
CA LYS A 51 -4.68 5.82 -11.04
C LYS A 51 -3.67 4.77 -10.56
N SER A 52 -2.71 5.15 -9.72
CA SER A 52 -1.75 4.23 -9.11
C SER A 52 -1.71 4.40 -7.60
N PHE A 53 -1.05 3.49 -6.89
CA PHE A 53 -0.81 3.60 -5.45
C PHE A 53 -0.08 4.91 -5.04
N PHE A 54 0.52 5.64 -5.98
CA PHE A 54 1.18 6.91 -5.68
C PHE A 54 0.37 8.15 -6.08
N GLU A 55 -0.90 7.97 -6.43
CA GLU A 55 -1.76 9.05 -6.89
C GLU A 55 -1.85 10.19 -5.87
N ASN A 56 -1.91 11.44 -6.36
CA ASN A 56 -1.96 12.67 -5.57
C ASN A 56 -0.78 12.93 -4.62
N SER A 57 0.26 12.08 -4.63
CA SER A 57 1.45 12.32 -3.84
C SER A 57 2.32 13.42 -4.44
N ASN A 58 2.77 14.34 -3.59
CA ASN A 58 3.82 15.32 -3.92
C ASN A 58 5.22 14.87 -3.48
N LEU A 59 5.35 13.67 -2.90
CA LEU A 59 6.65 13.17 -2.47
C LEU A 59 7.50 12.72 -3.67
N PRO A 60 8.83 12.90 -3.63
CA PRO A 60 9.74 12.29 -4.59
C PRO A 60 9.64 10.76 -4.63
N ASN A 61 9.87 10.14 -5.80
CA ASN A 61 9.73 8.69 -5.98
C ASN A 61 10.63 7.87 -5.03
N ASN A 62 11.83 8.35 -4.70
CA ASN A 62 12.72 7.71 -3.73
C ASN A 62 12.14 7.70 -2.30
N LYS A 63 11.47 8.79 -1.90
CA LYS A 63 10.82 8.88 -0.59
C LYS A 63 9.59 7.97 -0.51
N LEU A 64 8.82 7.88 -1.59
CA LEU A 64 7.69 6.95 -1.71
C LEU A 64 8.12 5.49 -1.57
N LEU A 65 9.16 5.10 -2.32
CA LEU A 65 9.71 3.75 -2.24
C LEU A 65 10.29 3.47 -0.84
N GLY A 66 10.98 4.46 -0.25
CA GLY A 66 11.49 4.35 1.11
C GLY A 66 10.39 4.18 2.15
N LEU A 67 9.26 4.88 2.02
CA LEU A 67 8.10 4.71 2.90
C LEU A 67 7.51 3.31 2.79
N MET A 68 7.36 2.78 1.58
CA MET A 68 6.88 1.41 1.36
C MET A 68 7.83 0.39 1.99
N TYR A 69 9.13 0.50 1.71
CA TYR A 69 10.14 -0.40 2.25
C TYR A 69 10.15 -0.39 3.79
N MET A 70 10.19 0.79 4.40
CA MET A 70 10.20 0.90 5.86
C MET A 70 8.90 0.40 6.49
N TRP A 71 7.76 0.53 5.80
CA TRP A 71 6.51 -0.06 6.25
C TRP A 71 6.52 -1.59 6.18
N LEU A 72 7.02 -2.17 5.08
CA LEU A 72 7.15 -3.62 4.90
C LEU A 72 8.07 -4.24 5.95
N GLU A 73 9.16 -3.56 6.31
CA GLU A 73 10.11 -4.00 7.33
C GLU A 73 9.68 -3.66 8.77
N ASP A 74 8.41 -3.28 8.99
CA ASP A 74 7.82 -2.91 10.28
C ASP A 74 8.64 -1.87 11.09
N PHE A 75 9.21 -0.87 10.39
CA PHE A 75 9.93 0.19 11.06
C PHE A 75 8.96 1.06 11.87
N ARG A 76 9.41 1.51 13.04
CA ARG A 76 8.67 2.53 13.81
C ARG A 76 8.58 3.82 13.02
N ASN A 77 7.42 4.49 13.04
CA ASN A 77 7.20 5.79 12.36
C ASN A 77 8.31 6.82 12.64
N LYS A 78 8.83 6.87 13.87
CA LYS A 78 9.92 7.78 14.26
C LYS A 78 11.21 7.56 13.46
N ASN A 79 11.49 6.31 13.07
CA ASN A 79 12.65 5.97 12.25
C ASN A 79 12.40 6.48 10.83
N ALA A 80 11.22 6.23 10.25
CA ALA A 80 10.86 6.73 8.92
C ALA A 80 10.88 8.26 8.82
N VAL A 81 10.41 8.97 9.85
CA VAL A 81 10.52 10.43 9.96
C VAL A 81 11.98 10.88 9.89
N LYS A 82 12.85 10.24 10.67
CA LYS A 82 14.27 10.59 10.75
C LYS A 82 15.01 10.28 9.44
N GLU A 83 14.87 9.07 8.93
CA GLU A 83 15.63 8.60 7.76
C GLU A 83 15.19 9.29 6.47
N LEU A 84 13.88 9.45 6.26
CA LEU A 84 13.35 10.03 5.02
C LEU A 84 13.21 11.55 5.08
N LYS A 85 13.38 12.15 6.26
CA LYS A 85 13.17 13.58 6.52
C LYS A 85 11.79 14.02 5.99
N ILE A 86 10.75 13.33 6.45
CA ILE A 86 9.35 13.56 6.10
C ILE A 86 8.60 13.91 7.38
N ASP A 87 7.62 14.78 7.27
CA ASP A 87 6.76 15.11 8.40
C ASP A 87 6.06 13.86 8.98
N LYS A 88 5.91 13.85 10.30
CA LYS A 88 5.32 12.74 11.04
C LYS A 88 3.90 12.42 10.58
N SER A 89 3.08 13.43 10.30
CA SER A 89 1.71 13.22 9.82
C SER A 89 1.71 12.52 8.45
N THR A 90 2.63 12.89 7.58
CA THR A 90 2.77 12.28 6.25
C THR A 90 3.22 10.83 6.37
N VAL A 91 4.21 10.50 7.23
CA VAL A 91 4.62 9.11 7.48
C VAL A 91 3.45 8.27 8.00
N VAL A 92 2.71 8.78 8.98
CA VAL A 92 1.53 8.09 9.54
C VAL A 92 0.48 7.83 8.45
N ASN A 93 0.20 8.84 7.62
CA ASN A 93 -0.77 8.71 6.52
C ASN A 93 -0.34 7.64 5.52
N TRP A 94 0.93 7.63 5.10
CA TRP A 94 1.44 6.61 4.17
C TRP A 94 1.42 5.20 4.75
N PHE A 95 1.76 5.04 6.04
CA PHE A 95 1.72 3.73 6.70
C PHE A 95 0.27 3.23 6.86
N ASN A 96 -0.67 4.13 7.13
CA ASN A 96 -2.09 3.79 7.13
C ASN A 96 -2.58 3.46 5.72
N TYR A 97 -2.09 4.16 4.70
CA TYR A 97 -2.46 3.89 3.31
C TYR A 97 -1.98 2.50 2.85
N CYS A 98 -0.73 2.12 3.15
CA CYS A 98 -0.24 0.76 2.92
C CYS A 98 -1.11 -0.29 3.63
N ARG A 99 -1.46 -0.05 4.90
CA ARG A 99 -2.35 -0.95 5.66
C ARG A 99 -3.72 -1.09 4.99
N ASN A 100 -4.31 0.02 4.55
CA ASN A 100 -5.63 0.02 3.93
C ASN A 100 -5.66 -0.78 2.62
N GLU A 101 -4.63 -0.64 1.78
CA GLU A 101 -4.50 -1.44 0.56
C GLU A 101 -4.40 -2.94 0.88
N CYS A 102 -3.63 -3.33 1.90
CA CYS A 102 -3.54 -4.73 2.30
C CYS A 102 -4.85 -5.28 2.91
N THR A 103 -5.61 -4.46 3.64
CA THR A 103 -6.93 -4.89 4.17
C THR A 103 -8.01 -4.99 3.10
N GLY A 104 -7.80 -4.36 1.93
CA GLY A 104 -8.73 -4.42 0.80
C GLY A 104 -8.63 -5.71 -0.01
N PHE A 105 -7.69 -6.61 0.31
CA PHE A 105 -7.49 -7.85 -0.42
C PHE A 105 -8.68 -8.80 -0.22
N LYS A 106 -9.40 -9.09 -1.32
CA LYS A 106 -10.55 -10.01 -1.37
C LYS A 106 -10.24 -11.27 -2.18
N GLY A 107 -8.99 -11.70 -2.22
CA GLY A 107 -8.61 -12.92 -2.92
C GLY A 107 -9.26 -14.15 -2.31
N LYS A 108 -9.52 -15.17 -3.13
CA LYS A 108 -9.94 -16.47 -2.63
C LYS A 108 -8.70 -17.21 -2.11
N ILE A 109 -8.67 -17.49 -0.81
CA ILE A 109 -7.65 -18.33 -0.19
C ILE A 109 -8.05 -19.81 -0.29
N GLY A 110 -7.08 -20.69 -0.59
CA GLY A 110 -7.25 -22.13 -0.69
C GLY A 110 -7.60 -22.64 -2.09
N GLY A 111 -7.78 -23.96 -2.19
CA GLY A 111 -8.05 -24.68 -3.44
C GLY A 111 -7.48 -26.09 -3.40
N PRO A 112 -7.70 -26.90 -4.45
CA PRO A 112 -7.09 -28.22 -4.56
C PRO A 112 -5.56 -28.12 -4.41
N ASN A 113 -4.98 -29.01 -3.59
CA ASN A 113 -3.54 -29.05 -3.30
C ASN A 113 -2.96 -27.81 -2.58
N LYS A 114 -3.81 -26.98 -1.95
CA LYS A 114 -3.38 -25.89 -1.08
C LYS A 114 -3.53 -26.28 0.39
N ILE A 115 -2.48 -26.07 1.17
CA ILE A 115 -2.49 -26.23 2.63
C ILE A 115 -2.65 -24.84 3.22
N ILE A 116 -3.71 -24.64 3.99
CA ILE A 116 -4.00 -23.38 4.69
C ILE A 116 -3.68 -23.57 6.17
N GLU A 117 -2.87 -22.67 6.72
CA GLU A 117 -2.77 -22.48 8.15
C GLU A 117 -3.81 -21.46 8.59
N ILE A 118 -4.50 -21.81 9.65
CA ILE A 118 -5.55 -21.01 10.26
C ILE A 118 -5.12 -20.73 11.69
N ASP A 119 -5.14 -19.46 12.09
CA ASP A 119 -4.83 -19.07 13.46
C ASP A 119 -5.80 -17.99 13.96
N GLU A 120 -6.03 -17.97 15.26
CA GLU A 120 -6.86 -16.98 15.94
C GLU A 120 -6.02 -16.16 16.91
N THR A 121 -5.99 -14.85 16.72
CA THR A 121 -5.28 -13.94 17.62
C THR A 121 -6.26 -13.04 18.36
N CYS A 122 -6.26 -13.12 19.68
CA CYS A 122 -6.98 -12.18 20.54
C CYS A 122 -6.11 -10.96 20.87
N TRP A 123 -6.49 -9.79 20.34
CA TRP A 123 -5.92 -8.50 20.74
C TRP A 123 -6.65 -7.94 21.94
N VAL A 124 -5.88 -7.55 22.96
CA VAL A 124 -6.45 -7.02 24.19
C VAL A 124 -5.85 -5.65 24.50
N LYS A 125 -6.69 -4.62 24.51
CA LYS A 125 -6.25 -3.29 24.94
C LYS A 125 -6.49 -3.10 26.43
N GLN A 126 -5.46 -3.37 27.25
CA GLN A 126 -5.50 -3.05 28.67
C GLN A 126 -5.34 -1.54 28.90
N LYS A 127 -6.26 -0.94 29.67
CA LYS A 127 -6.13 0.45 30.12
C LYS A 127 -4.87 0.57 30.99
N HIS A 128 -3.94 1.47 30.63
CA HIS A 128 -2.65 1.67 31.32
C HIS A 128 -1.73 0.45 31.43
N ARG A 129 -1.90 -0.59 30.60
CA ARG A 129 -1.11 -1.86 30.68
C ARG A 129 -1.14 -2.50 32.08
N ARG A 130 -2.20 -2.28 32.84
CA ARG A 130 -2.37 -2.79 34.21
C ARG A 130 -3.77 -3.38 34.38
N GLY A 131 -3.86 -4.45 35.18
CA GLY A 131 -5.12 -5.10 35.55
C GLY A 131 -5.64 -6.12 34.53
N LYS A 132 -6.72 -6.80 34.89
CA LYS A 132 -7.37 -7.80 34.02
C LYS A 132 -8.04 -7.10 32.82
N PRO A 133 -7.95 -7.68 31.61
CA PRO A 133 -8.75 -7.25 30.47
C PRO A 133 -10.23 -7.11 30.83
N LYS A 134 -10.85 -5.99 30.46
CA LYS A 134 -12.30 -5.84 30.67
C LYS A 134 -13.05 -6.64 29.60
N LYS A 135 -14.20 -7.21 29.96
CA LYS A 135 -15.16 -7.73 28.96
C LYS A 135 -15.45 -6.63 27.93
N GLY A 136 -15.39 -6.96 26.64
CA GLY A 136 -15.53 -6.01 25.53
C GLY A 136 -14.27 -5.26 25.09
N THR A 137 -13.09 -5.50 25.71
CA THR A 137 -11.80 -4.95 25.24
C THR A 137 -10.99 -5.92 24.38
N GLN A 138 -11.51 -7.14 24.21
CA GLN A 138 -10.95 -8.15 23.34
C GLN A 138 -11.42 -7.89 21.92
N ILE A 139 -10.48 -7.89 20.99
CA ILE A 139 -10.73 -7.85 19.56
C ILE A 139 -10.11 -9.11 19.00
N TRP A 140 -10.95 -10.01 18.51
CA TRP A 140 -10.50 -11.26 17.91
C TRP A 140 -10.26 -11.06 16.42
N TYR A 141 -9.14 -11.58 15.94
CA TYR A 141 -8.80 -11.68 14.53
C TYR A 141 -8.62 -13.14 14.17
N PHE A 142 -9.12 -13.51 13.00
CA PHE A 142 -8.88 -14.78 12.35
C PHE A 142 -7.90 -14.55 11.21
N GLY A 143 -6.79 -15.26 11.21
CA GLY A 143 -5.79 -15.25 10.16
C GLY A 143 -5.82 -16.55 9.37
N CYS A 144 -5.65 -16.45 8.05
CA CYS A 144 -5.40 -17.57 7.17
C CYS A 144 -4.19 -17.27 6.29
N ILE A 145 -3.31 -18.25 6.10
CA ILE A 145 -2.18 -18.16 5.17
C ILE A 145 -2.02 -19.46 4.37
N GLU A 146 -1.83 -19.36 3.06
CA GLU A 146 -1.42 -20.52 2.26
C GLU A 146 0.05 -20.82 2.48
N ARG A 147 0.40 -22.07 2.77
CA ARG A 147 1.81 -22.49 2.82
C ARG A 147 2.44 -22.46 1.42
N GLY A 148 3.70 -22.04 1.36
CA GLY A 148 4.53 -22.03 0.14
C GLY A 148 4.83 -20.63 -0.38
N GLU A 149 5.68 -20.54 -1.41
CA GLU A 149 6.02 -19.25 -2.03
C GLU A 149 4.82 -18.67 -2.78
N GLY A 150 4.62 -17.36 -2.65
CA GLY A 150 3.50 -16.65 -3.29
C GLY A 150 2.12 -16.99 -2.72
N GLY A 151 2.06 -17.59 -1.52
CA GLY A 151 0.81 -17.86 -0.81
C GLY A 151 0.02 -16.59 -0.49
N GLN A 152 -1.31 -16.69 -0.52
CA GLN A 152 -2.20 -15.62 -0.11
C GLN A 152 -2.38 -15.63 1.42
N ALA A 153 -2.63 -14.45 1.99
CA ALA A 153 -3.00 -14.32 3.40
C ALA A 153 -4.25 -13.44 3.53
N ILE A 154 -5.10 -13.79 4.48
CA ILE A 154 -6.28 -13.02 4.86
C ILE A 154 -6.27 -12.86 6.37
N VAL A 155 -6.62 -11.66 6.86
CA VAL A 155 -6.86 -11.40 8.28
C VAL A 155 -8.19 -10.70 8.40
N GLU A 156 -9.14 -11.33 9.11
CA GLU A 156 -10.47 -10.77 9.33
C GLU A 156 -10.73 -10.55 10.81
N ARG A 157 -11.41 -9.44 11.13
CA ARG A 157 -11.87 -9.17 12.49
C ARG A 157 -13.14 -9.97 12.75
N LEU A 158 -13.12 -10.80 13.79
CA LEU A 158 -14.31 -11.52 14.25
C LEU A 158 -15.21 -10.54 15.04
N MET A 159 -16.44 -10.35 14.57
CA MET A 159 -17.36 -9.35 15.15
C MET A 159 -18.10 -9.84 16.40
N HIS A 160 -18.05 -11.12 16.75
CA HIS A 160 -18.83 -11.69 17.85
C HIS A 160 -18.02 -12.72 18.66
N PHE A 161 -17.66 -12.35 19.90
CA PHE A 161 -17.40 -13.23 21.06
C PHE A 161 -17.75 -12.51 22.36
#